data_AF-A0A9Q7UNS1-F1
#
_entry.id   AF-A0A9Q7UNS1-F1
#
_cell.length_a   1.000
_cell.length_b   1.000
_cell.length_c   1.000
_cell.angle_alpha   90.00
_cell.angle_beta   90.00
_cell.angle_gamma   90.00
#
_symmetry.space_group_name_H-M   'P 1'
#
loop_
_entity.id
_entity.type
_entity.pdbx_description
1 polymer ?
#
loop_
_entity_poly.entity_id
_entity_poly.type
_entity_poly.pdbx_seq_one_letter_code
_entity_poly.pdbx_strand_id
1 'polypeptide(L)'
;MPLIPLDKRAKEGYLPLTAIDAGPGPKLSLKLRAKLALCSAALSLFIFVSLSSWSVPEVVYAVWQPNMDVRCDETTLSNSRCRNSRMYAEQLLSKHPLIDGHVDVPALARYFYYNKLDEIPFDQPAFANGSYPTKGHVDIPRLRAGKSGGFFWSAFVECPDSVAVGKDFEHAGSQPAVRNTVEQLDVIKQMIGKYHKDFRLVSDVKSARKAFKDGKLISFIGIEGGHSLGNSLFALRAFASIFSTSFGPVRYLTLTHTCHNAFADSAGEHPPRWNGLSPFARHLVYELNRLAIVPDISHVSDDAALQTIDMTRGPVMLSHSSARALKDIERNVPDSVLNKLAASKKDHIVMINVYPGLIGGTEDLDQVVKHVEHVSSIVGRGHVGVGTDFDGIMSVPKGLEDVSHYPDLVAKLVEKGWTDRELIGFVGENVLRVLADAERVALKMRKDGAQPDNTSWNDVFRSSTDGA
;
A
#
# COMPACT_ATOMS: atom_id res chain seq x y z
N MET A 1 -26.22 19.96 56.60
CA MET A 1 -25.78 21.21 57.23
C MET A 1 -25.12 20.89 58.56
N PRO A 2 -23.97 21.46 58.92
CA PRO A 2 -22.90 21.90 58.02
C PRO A 2 -21.48 21.53 58.54
N LEU A 3 -20.55 21.28 57.62
CA LEU A 3 -19.17 21.77 57.70
C LEU A 3 -18.70 22.06 56.26
N ILE A 4 -18.31 23.31 56.03
CA ILE A 4 -17.62 23.89 54.86
C ILE A 4 -16.59 24.87 55.46
N PRO A 5 -15.42 25.21 54.86
CA PRO A 5 -14.67 24.61 53.74
C PRO A 5 -13.19 24.32 54.10
N LEU A 6 -12.51 23.45 53.32
CA LEU A 6 -11.08 23.65 53.05
C LEU A 6 -10.83 23.55 51.55
N ASP A 7 -10.14 24.58 51.06
CA ASP A 7 -9.89 24.96 49.69
C ASP A 7 -8.72 24.19 49.05
N LYS A 8 -8.75 24.20 47.72
CA LYS A 8 -7.89 23.63 46.70
C LYS A 8 -6.38 23.69 47.01
N ARG A 9 -5.73 22.53 46.91
CA ARG A 9 -4.34 22.25 46.45
C ARG A 9 -4.16 20.73 46.66
N ALA A 10 -3.97 19.88 45.66
CA ALA A 10 -2.85 19.86 44.73
C ALA A 10 -3.23 19.10 43.45
N LYS A 11 -3.51 19.85 42.38
CA LYS A 11 -3.19 19.47 41.01
C LYS A 11 -2.03 20.40 40.61
N GLU A 12 -1.11 19.86 39.80
CA GLU A 12 0.12 20.49 39.27
C GLU A 12 1.38 20.30 40.16
N GLY A 13 2.01 19.13 40.01
CA GLY A 13 3.32 18.81 40.58
C GLY A 13 4.48 19.23 39.68
N TYR A 14 4.58 20.51 39.34
CA TYR A 14 5.83 21.09 38.85
C TYR A 14 6.80 21.23 40.03
N LEU A 15 7.95 20.55 39.94
CA LEU A 15 9.05 20.65 40.90
C LEU A 15 9.74 22.03 40.79
N PRO A 16 10.16 22.64 41.92
CA PRO A 16 10.82 23.95 41.92
C PRO A 16 12.28 23.84 41.45
N LEU A 17 12.66 24.70 40.51
CA LEU A 17 14.06 24.95 40.16
C LEU A 17 14.70 25.76 41.31
N THR A 18 15.66 25.15 42.00
CA THR A 18 16.61 25.85 42.85
C THR A 18 17.56 26.66 41.99
N ALA A 19 17.69 27.94 42.29
CA ALA A 19 18.66 28.83 41.70
C ALA A 19 20.08 28.39 42.10
N ILE A 20 20.94 28.17 41.10
CA ILE A 20 22.38 28.05 41.28
C ILE A 20 22.99 29.40 40.88
N ASP A 21 23.64 30.05 41.84
CA ASP A 21 24.43 31.26 41.62
C ASP A 21 25.57 30.98 40.63
N ALA A 22 25.58 31.69 39.50
CA ALA A 22 26.68 31.70 38.56
C ALA A 22 27.64 32.84 38.90
N GLY A 23 28.81 32.49 39.43
CA GLY A 23 29.95 33.42 39.53
C GLY A 23 30.41 33.90 38.14
N PRO A 24 31.14 35.03 38.05
CA PRO A 24 31.49 35.64 36.78
C PRO A 24 32.53 34.78 36.02
N GLY A 25 32.14 34.28 34.84
CA GLY A 25 33.04 33.62 33.90
C GLY A 25 34.05 34.58 33.24
N PRO A 26 35.15 34.07 32.66
CA PRO A 26 36.26 34.90 32.19
C PRO A 26 35.86 35.74 30.96
N LYS A 27 36.24 37.02 30.96
CA LYS A 27 36.02 37.94 29.83
C LYS A 27 36.92 37.55 28.65
N LEU A 28 36.33 36.96 27.61
CA LEU A 28 37.00 36.75 26.32
C LEU A 28 37.40 38.08 25.67
N SER A 29 38.60 38.10 25.07
CA SER A 29 39.16 39.30 24.42
C SER A 29 38.39 39.70 23.14
N LEU A 30 38.38 41.00 22.85
CA LEU A 30 37.66 41.60 21.71
C LEU A 30 38.06 40.98 20.36
N LYS A 31 39.32 40.54 20.22
CA LYS A 31 39.84 39.87 19.01
C LYS A 31 39.24 38.49 18.77
N LEU A 32 38.86 37.76 19.83
CA LEU A 32 38.26 36.43 19.70
C LEU A 32 36.76 36.52 19.40
N ARG A 33 36.06 37.53 19.93
CA ARG A 33 34.67 37.84 19.58
C ARG A 33 34.51 38.25 18.10
N ALA A 34 35.45 39.02 17.56
CA ALA A 34 35.44 39.40 16.14
C ALA A 34 35.68 38.21 15.20
N LYS A 35 36.58 37.28 15.56
CA LYS A 35 36.82 36.05 14.77
C LYS A 35 35.64 35.08 14.80
N LEU A 36 34.96 34.93 15.94
CA LEU A 36 33.74 34.13 16.06
C LEU A 36 32.59 34.73 15.26
N ALA A 37 32.41 36.06 15.28
CA ALA A 37 31.38 36.73 14.48
C ALA A 37 31.62 36.61 12.95
N LEU A 38 32.88 36.69 12.50
CA LEU A 38 33.26 36.49 11.09
C LEU A 38 33.10 35.03 10.63
N CYS A 39 33.42 34.04 11.48
CA CYS A 39 33.16 32.63 11.19
C CYS A 39 31.65 32.31 11.17
N SER A 40 30.86 32.88 12.09
CA SER A 40 29.40 32.72 12.08
C SER A 40 28.78 33.37 10.85
N ALA A 41 29.23 34.57 10.44
CA ALA A 41 28.74 35.23 9.23
C ALA A 41 29.11 34.46 7.94
N ALA A 42 30.33 33.91 7.86
CA ALA A 42 30.77 33.10 6.72
C ALA A 42 30.04 31.75 6.64
N LEU A 43 29.78 31.10 7.77
CA LEU A 43 29.00 29.86 7.83
C LEU A 43 27.53 30.10 7.52
N SER A 44 26.95 31.20 7.99
CA SER A 44 25.58 31.63 7.62
C SER A 44 25.47 31.98 6.14
N LEU A 45 26.47 32.61 5.53
CA LEU A 45 26.46 32.90 4.09
C LEU A 45 26.62 31.62 3.25
N PHE A 46 27.44 30.66 3.68
CA PHE A 46 27.59 29.37 2.99
C PHE A 46 26.32 28.51 3.06
N ILE A 47 25.62 28.54 4.19
CA ILE A 47 24.34 27.87 4.40
C ILE A 47 23.23 28.57 3.58
N PHE A 48 23.24 29.90 3.47
CA PHE A 48 22.26 30.64 2.66
C PHE A 48 22.44 30.45 1.15
N VAL A 49 23.68 30.28 0.67
CA VAL A 49 23.97 30.08 -0.77
C VAL A 49 23.78 28.62 -1.20
N SER A 50 23.89 27.64 -0.28
CA SER A 50 23.64 26.22 -0.60
C SER A 50 22.17 25.78 -0.44
N LEU A 51 21.35 26.54 0.31
CA LEU A 51 19.93 26.22 0.57
C LEU A 51 18.94 26.98 -0.32
N SER A 52 19.39 27.82 -1.26
CA SER A 52 18.48 28.61 -2.11
C SER A 52 17.73 27.78 -3.17
N SER A 53 17.92 26.46 -3.21
CA SER A 53 17.15 25.52 -4.04
C SER A 53 16.22 24.60 -3.24
N TRP A 54 16.17 24.74 -1.91
CA TRP A 54 15.41 23.85 -1.02
C TRP A 54 14.14 24.54 -0.55
N SER A 55 13.03 23.80 -0.55
CA SER A 55 11.76 24.30 -0.01
C SER A 55 11.79 24.30 1.53
N VAL A 56 11.05 25.21 2.17
CA VAL A 56 10.96 25.32 3.65
C VAL A 56 10.67 23.98 4.37
N PRO A 57 9.89 23.04 3.81
CA PRO A 57 9.73 21.70 4.38
C PRO A 57 11.02 20.86 4.44
N GLU A 58 11.92 20.95 3.46
CA GLU A 58 13.15 20.13 3.38
C GLU A 58 14.18 20.53 4.44
N VAL A 59 14.28 21.82 4.74
CA VAL A 59 15.17 22.35 5.78
C VAL A 59 14.68 21.96 7.17
N VAL A 60 13.36 21.92 7.39
CA VAL A 60 12.75 21.48 8.65
C VAL A 60 12.89 19.97 8.83
N TYR A 61 12.86 19.18 7.75
CA TYR A 61 13.11 17.73 7.79
C TYR A 61 14.57 17.38 8.12
N ALA A 62 15.55 18.15 7.62
CA ALA A 62 16.97 17.86 7.81
C ALA A 62 17.49 18.19 9.24
N VAL A 63 16.82 19.10 9.96
CA VAL A 63 17.32 19.64 11.23
C VAL A 63 16.73 18.93 12.47
N TRP A 64 15.73 18.05 12.33
CA TRP A 64 14.92 17.56 13.47
C TRP A 64 15.01 16.06 13.81
N GLN A 65 16.06 15.32 13.42
CA GLN A 65 16.05 13.86 13.61
C GLN A 65 17.34 13.25 14.14
N PRO A 66 17.47 13.10 15.47
CA PRO A 66 18.65 12.50 16.07
C PRO A 66 18.76 10.97 15.90
N ASN A 67 17.74 10.25 15.40
CA ASN A 67 17.69 8.77 15.47
C ASN A 67 17.17 8.02 14.23
N MET A 68 16.90 8.67 13.08
CA MET A 68 16.23 7.99 11.96
C MET A 68 17.07 6.97 11.19
N ASP A 69 18.39 7.02 11.29
CA ASP A 69 19.32 6.19 10.51
C ASP A 69 20.05 5.13 11.36
N VAL A 70 19.60 4.90 12.60
CA VAL A 70 20.19 3.88 13.48
C VAL A 70 19.81 2.48 13.00
N ARG A 71 20.80 1.60 12.87
CA ARG A 71 20.63 0.17 12.52
C ARG A 71 20.85 -0.68 13.77
N CYS A 72 20.28 -1.88 13.76
CA CYS A 72 20.64 -2.92 14.73
C CYS A 72 21.82 -3.72 14.16
N ASP A 73 22.99 -3.55 14.75
CA ASP A 73 24.22 -4.32 14.49
C ASP A 73 24.83 -4.82 15.82
N GLU A 74 25.88 -5.65 15.75
CA GLU A 74 26.51 -6.24 16.94
C GLU A 74 27.00 -5.19 17.96
N THR A 75 27.32 -3.97 17.52
CA THR A 75 27.79 -2.88 18.40
C THR A 75 26.65 -2.07 19.02
N THR A 76 25.48 -2.10 18.42
CA THR A 76 24.27 -1.35 18.80
C THR A 76 23.18 -2.22 19.43
N LEU A 77 23.47 -3.49 19.73
CA LEU A 77 22.65 -4.40 20.55
C LEU A 77 22.31 -3.85 21.96
N SER A 78 22.96 -2.77 22.39
CA SER A 78 22.61 -2.02 23.60
C SER A 78 21.43 -1.06 23.45
N ASN A 79 21.02 -0.74 22.23
CA ASN A 79 19.92 0.17 21.94
C ASN A 79 18.57 -0.46 22.33
N SER A 80 17.73 0.29 23.05
CA SER A 80 16.43 -0.15 23.54
C SER A 80 15.49 -0.58 22.40
N ARG A 81 15.66 0.01 21.21
CA ARG A 81 14.93 -0.36 19.99
C ARG A 81 15.18 -1.81 19.59
N CYS A 82 16.43 -2.25 19.60
CA CYS A 82 16.79 -3.60 19.14
C CYS A 82 16.44 -4.67 20.19
N ARG A 83 16.56 -4.33 21.49
CA ARG A 83 16.20 -5.25 22.59
C ARG A 83 14.71 -5.48 22.73
N ASN A 84 13.89 -4.49 22.37
CA ASN A 84 12.43 -4.55 22.46
C ASN A 84 11.79 -4.25 21.09
N SER A 85 12.26 -4.95 20.05
CA SER A 85 11.87 -4.75 18.64
C SER A 85 10.35 -4.68 18.45
N ARG A 86 9.60 -5.57 19.13
CA ARG A 86 8.13 -5.61 19.07
C ARG A 86 7.45 -4.38 19.65
N MET A 87 7.83 -3.96 20.86
CA MET A 87 7.28 -2.74 21.47
C MET A 87 7.64 -1.50 20.64
N TYR A 88 8.85 -1.47 20.08
CA TYR A 88 9.26 -0.41 19.17
C TYR A 88 8.41 -0.40 17.89
N ALA A 89 8.14 -1.57 17.30
CA ALA A 89 7.27 -1.72 16.14
C ALA A 89 5.85 -1.19 16.42
N GLU A 90 5.25 -1.54 17.56
CA GLU A 90 3.95 -0.99 17.96
C GLU A 90 3.95 0.54 18.07
N GLN A 91 5.03 1.11 18.63
CA GLN A 91 5.18 2.56 18.73
C GLN A 91 5.29 3.21 17.36
N LEU A 92 6.05 2.63 16.43
CA LEU A 92 6.19 3.10 15.06
C LEU A 92 4.84 3.06 14.33
N LEU A 93 4.13 1.93 14.42
CA LEU A 93 2.81 1.74 13.80
C LEU A 93 1.73 2.65 14.41
N SER A 94 1.88 3.08 15.66
CA SER A 94 0.96 4.07 16.25
C SER A 94 1.09 5.48 15.64
N LYS A 95 2.20 5.76 14.95
CA LYS A 95 2.52 7.08 14.36
C LYS A 95 2.53 7.07 12.85
N HIS A 96 2.68 5.90 12.23
CA HIS A 96 2.78 5.72 10.79
C HIS A 96 1.84 4.60 10.35
N PRO A 97 0.98 4.83 9.35
CA PRO A 97 -0.01 3.85 8.96
C PRO A 97 0.65 2.66 8.29
N LEU A 98 0.42 1.45 8.80
CA LEU A 98 0.60 0.25 7.98
C LEU A 98 -0.57 0.14 7.01
N ILE A 99 -0.28 0.17 5.72
CA ILE A 99 -1.26 0.09 4.63
C ILE A 99 -0.99 -1.19 3.85
N ASP A 100 -1.83 -2.19 4.06
CA ASP A 100 -1.75 -3.46 3.34
C ASP A 100 -2.27 -3.31 1.90
N GLY A 101 -1.49 -3.80 0.94
CA GLY A 101 -1.75 -3.70 -0.50
C GLY A 101 -2.92 -4.52 -1.01
N HIS A 102 -3.32 -5.60 -0.33
CA HIS A 102 -4.36 -6.49 -0.83
C HIS A 102 -5.02 -7.31 0.29
N VAL A 103 -6.33 -7.17 0.46
CA VAL A 103 -7.12 -7.90 1.46
C VAL A 103 -8.53 -8.24 0.93
N ASP A 104 -8.94 -9.51 1.04
CA ASP A 104 -10.15 -10.10 0.44
C ASP A 104 -11.35 -10.25 1.38
N VAL A 105 -11.46 -9.40 2.41
CA VAL A 105 -12.67 -9.33 3.26
C VAL A 105 -13.97 -9.32 2.43
N PRO A 106 -14.08 -8.62 1.28
CA PRO A 106 -15.29 -8.65 0.46
C PRO A 106 -15.59 -10.03 -0.18
N ALA A 107 -14.57 -10.83 -0.49
CA ALA A 107 -14.77 -12.21 -0.95
C ALA A 107 -15.40 -13.05 0.17
N LEU A 108 -14.88 -12.91 1.40
CA LEU A 108 -15.42 -13.58 2.58
C LEU A 108 -16.87 -13.15 2.85
N ALA A 109 -17.18 -11.86 2.76
CA ALA A 109 -18.55 -11.34 2.86
C ALA A 109 -19.49 -11.97 1.81
N ARG A 110 -19.02 -12.14 0.58
CA ARG A 110 -19.81 -12.74 -0.51
C ARG A 110 -20.05 -14.23 -0.28
N TYR A 111 -19.00 -15.02 -0.08
CA TYR A 111 -19.10 -16.47 -0.12
C TYR A 111 -19.62 -17.07 1.19
N PHE A 112 -19.33 -16.46 2.33
CA PHE A 112 -19.78 -17.00 3.63
C PHE A 112 -21.04 -16.34 4.17
N TYR A 113 -21.34 -15.11 3.75
CA TYR A 113 -22.44 -14.32 4.30
C TYR A 113 -23.38 -13.77 3.23
N TYR A 114 -23.19 -14.12 1.96
CA TYR A 114 -24.05 -13.68 0.85
C TYR A 114 -24.24 -12.16 0.80
N ASN A 115 -23.19 -11.40 1.15
CA ASN A 115 -23.20 -9.94 1.29
C ASN A 115 -24.21 -9.38 2.30
N LYS A 116 -24.68 -10.19 3.26
CA LYS A 116 -25.58 -9.75 4.34
C LYS A 116 -24.77 -9.28 5.55
N LEU A 117 -24.53 -7.97 5.62
CA LEU A 117 -23.64 -7.36 6.61
C LEU A 117 -24.02 -7.61 8.07
N ASP A 118 -25.30 -7.84 8.37
CA ASP A 118 -25.76 -8.09 9.74
C ASP A 118 -25.41 -9.49 10.25
N GLU A 119 -25.03 -10.40 9.36
CA GLU A 119 -24.57 -11.74 9.71
C GLU A 119 -23.04 -11.81 9.90
N ILE A 120 -22.30 -10.77 9.51
CA ILE A 120 -20.84 -10.73 9.62
C ILE A 120 -20.44 -10.22 11.02
N PRO A 121 -19.78 -11.02 11.87
CA PRO A 121 -19.39 -10.62 13.23
C PRO A 121 -18.10 -9.77 13.24
N PHE A 122 -17.96 -8.84 12.30
CA PHE A 122 -16.69 -8.14 11.98
C PHE A 122 -16.17 -7.20 13.08
N ASP A 123 -17.02 -6.81 14.03
CA ASP A 123 -16.70 -5.96 15.17
C ASP A 123 -16.74 -6.72 16.52
N GLN A 124 -17.04 -8.02 16.48
CA GLN A 124 -17.25 -8.80 17.70
C GLN A 124 -15.90 -9.17 18.33
N PRO A 125 -15.77 -9.06 19.66
CA PRO A 125 -14.53 -9.35 20.36
C PRO A 125 -14.16 -10.84 20.27
N ALA A 126 -12.90 -11.14 20.57
CA ALA A 126 -12.46 -12.52 20.78
C ALA A 126 -13.29 -13.22 21.86
N PHE A 127 -13.52 -14.51 21.68
CA PHE A 127 -14.07 -15.38 22.71
C PHE A 127 -13.07 -15.56 23.86
N ALA A 128 -13.55 -16.07 25.00
CA ALA A 128 -12.73 -16.27 26.20
C ALA A 128 -11.54 -17.24 26.00
N ASN A 129 -11.61 -18.13 25.00
CA ASN A 129 -10.54 -19.04 24.61
C ASN A 129 -9.51 -18.42 23.65
N GLY A 130 -9.67 -17.14 23.30
CA GLY A 130 -8.80 -16.40 22.39
C GLY A 130 -9.12 -16.55 20.90
N SER A 131 -10.10 -17.38 20.50
CA SER A 131 -10.51 -17.47 19.09
C SER A 131 -11.48 -16.36 18.72
N TYR A 132 -11.56 -16.00 17.44
CA TYR A 132 -12.44 -14.93 16.95
C TYR A 132 -13.73 -15.50 16.32
N PRO A 133 -14.85 -14.77 16.41
CA PRO A 133 -16.11 -15.15 15.77
C PRO A 133 -16.10 -14.96 14.25
N THR A 134 -15.32 -14.00 13.75
CA THR A 134 -15.15 -13.75 12.32
C THR A 134 -14.37 -14.88 11.69
N LYS A 135 -14.86 -15.39 10.55
CA LYS A 135 -14.08 -16.28 9.69
C LYS A 135 -12.92 -15.49 9.08
N GLY A 136 -11.82 -16.18 8.78
CA GLY A 136 -10.67 -15.58 8.10
C GLY A 136 -9.73 -14.81 9.03
N HIS A 137 -8.90 -13.99 8.40
CA HIS A 137 -7.70 -13.35 8.94
C HIS A 137 -7.94 -11.89 9.36
N VAL A 138 -9.13 -11.31 9.11
CA VAL A 138 -9.37 -9.88 9.31
C VAL A 138 -10.67 -9.59 10.04
N ASP A 139 -10.60 -8.79 11.10
CA ASP A 139 -11.72 -8.12 11.76
C ASP A 139 -11.26 -6.87 12.52
N ILE A 140 -12.19 -6.04 12.98
CA ILE A 140 -11.86 -4.77 13.64
C ILE A 140 -11.01 -4.98 14.90
N PRO A 141 -11.33 -5.88 15.84
CA PRO A 141 -10.48 -6.12 17.01
C PRO A 141 -9.04 -6.49 16.65
N ARG A 142 -8.83 -7.41 15.69
CA ARG A 142 -7.49 -7.80 15.24
C ARG A 142 -6.77 -6.66 14.52
N LEU A 143 -7.45 -5.89 13.67
CA LEU A 143 -6.88 -4.70 13.03
C LEU A 143 -6.37 -3.68 14.05
N ARG A 144 -7.12 -3.48 15.14
CA ARG A 144 -6.69 -2.59 16.25
C ARG A 144 -5.54 -3.16 17.04
N ALA A 145 -5.55 -4.46 17.33
CA ALA A 145 -4.46 -5.15 18.01
C ALA A 145 -3.14 -5.06 17.21
N GLY A 146 -3.22 -5.25 15.90
CA GLY A 146 -2.07 -5.17 14.99
C GLY A 146 -1.62 -3.76 14.61
N LYS A 147 -2.25 -2.72 15.17
CA LYS A 147 -1.95 -1.31 14.85
C LYS A 147 -2.06 -1.02 13.34
N SER A 148 -2.99 -1.67 12.65
CA SER A 148 -3.22 -1.42 11.21
C SER A 148 -3.55 0.05 10.98
N GLY A 149 -2.96 0.63 9.95
CA GLY A 149 -3.32 1.96 9.44
C GLY A 149 -4.46 1.91 8.42
N GLY A 150 -4.71 0.75 7.82
CA GLY A 150 -5.70 0.51 6.79
C GLY A 150 -5.20 -0.46 5.72
N PHE A 151 -5.95 -0.59 4.63
CA PHE A 151 -5.63 -1.49 3.53
C PHE A 151 -6.42 -1.15 2.26
N PHE A 152 -6.06 -1.82 1.17
CA PHE A 152 -6.86 -1.87 -0.04
C PHE A 152 -7.84 -3.04 0.03
N TRP A 153 -9.14 -2.72 -0.02
CA TRP A 153 -10.20 -3.72 -0.10
C TRP A 153 -10.24 -4.29 -1.52
N SER A 154 -10.01 -5.60 -1.66
CA SER A 154 -10.10 -6.27 -2.95
C SER A 154 -11.55 -6.46 -3.37
N ALA A 155 -11.93 -5.88 -4.51
CA ALA A 155 -13.19 -6.14 -5.20
C ALA A 155 -13.02 -7.33 -6.16
N PHE A 156 -12.45 -8.43 -5.67
CA PHE A 156 -12.26 -9.68 -6.40
C PHE A 156 -13.59 -10.30 -6.84
N VAL A 157 -13.61 -10.82 -8.07
CA VAL A 157 -14.65 -11.68 -8.62
C VAL A 157 -14.03 -12.81 -9.42
N GLU A 158 -14.71 -13.94 -9.48
CA GLU A 158 -14.21 -15.15 -10.13
C GLU A 158 -13.93 -14.92 -11.62
N CYS A 159 -12.90 -15.62 -12.12
CA CYS A 159 -12.67 -15.74 -13.54
C CYS A 159 -13.90 -16.38 -14.22
N PRO A 160 -14.40 -15.80 -15.32
CA PRO A 160 -15.47 -16.41 -16.08
C PRO A 160 -14.99 -17.71 -16.74
N ASP A 161 -15.94 -18.58 -17.10
CA ASP A 161 -15.66 -19.79 -17.87
C ASP A 161 -15.04 -19.42 -19.24
N SER A 162 -13.91 -20.07 -19.58
CA SER A 162 -13.11 -19.73 -20.77
C SER A 162 -13.83 -20.04 -22.08
N VAL A 163 -14.76 -21.01 -22.08
CA VAL A 163 -15.61 -21.29 -23.25
C VAL A 163 -16.69 -20.22 -23.38
N ALA A 164 -17.29 -19.81 -22.26
CA ALA A 164 -18.38 -18.84 -22.23
C ALA A 164 -17.96 -17.42 -22.65
N VAL A 165 -16.69 -17.03 -22.46
CA VAL A 165 -16.17 -15.74 -22.92
C VAL A 165 -15.81 -15.72 -24.41
N GLY A 166 -15.71 -16.88 -25.06
CA GLY A 166 -15.25 -16.99 -26.45
C GLY A 166 -13.71 -16.93 -26.56
N LYS A 167 -13.20 -17.39 -27.70
CA LYS A 167 -11.74 -17.57 -27.93
C LYS A 167 -10.98 -16.24 -27.91
N ASP A 168 -11.65 -15.16 -28.31
CA ASP A 168 -11.09 -13.81 -28.37
C ASP A 168 -11.71 -12.92 -27.27
N PHE A 169 -12.36 -13.54 -26.29
CA PHE A 169 -13.11 -12.90 -25.20
C PHE A 169 -14.29 -12.05 -25.67
N GLU A 170 -14.78 -12.26 -26.90
CA GLU A 170 -15.85 -11.50 -27.56
C GLU A 170 -17.18 -11.51 -26.79
N HIS A 171 -17.38 -12.48 -25.89
CA HIS A 171 -18.56 -12.66 -25.05
C HIS A 171 -18.33 -12.27 -23.57
N ALA A 172 -17.17 -11.71 -23.22
CA ALA A 172 -16.90 -11.31 -21.84
C ALA A 172 -17.91 -10.28 -21.30
N GLY A 173 -18.43 -9.39 -22.15
CA GLY A 173 -19.45 -8.40 -21.77
C GLY A 173 -20.81 -9.00 -21.39
N SER A 174 -21.10 -10.24 -21.79
CA SER A 174 -22.33 -10.96 -21.38
C SER A 174 -22.16 -11.81 -20.12
N GLN A 175 -20.93 -11.93 -19.60
CA GLN A 175 -20.66 -12.70 -18.39
C GLN A 175 -21.00 -11.90 -17.12
N PRO A 176 -21.27 -12.55 -15.99
CA PRO A 176 -21.71 -11.88 -14.77
C PRO A 176 -20.62 -11.05 -14.09
N ALA A 177 -19.36 -11.08 -14.56
CA ALA A 177 -18.22 -10.43 -13.92
C ALA A 177 -18.44 -8.93 -13.64
N VAL A 178 -19.01 -8.19 -14.60
CA VAL A 178 -19.31 -6.75 -14.41
C VAL A 178 -20.35 -6.54 -13.30
N ARG A 179 -21.44 -7.32 -13.29
CA ARG A 179 -22.45 -7.27 -12.22
C ARG A 179 -21.85 -7.64 -10.87
N ASN A 180 -21.10 -8.75 -10.81
CA ASN A 180 -20.45 -9.20 -9.57
C ASN A 180 -19.50 -8.12 -9.04
N THR A 181 -18.78 -7.43 -9.92
CA THR A 181 -17.86 -6.34 -9.51
C THR A 181 -18.64 -5.20 -8.88
N VAL A 182 -19.78 -4.80 -9.45
CA VAL A 182 -20.67 -3.79 -8.84
C VAL A 182 -21.13 -4.24 -7.45
N GLU A 183 -21.53 -5.50 -7.27
CA GLU A 183 -21.94 -6.04 -5.96
C GLU A 183 -20.80 -6.00 -4.94
N GLN A 184 -19.57 -6.31 -5.34
CA GLN A 184 -18.40 -6.24 -4.46
C GLN A 184 -18.03 -4.79 -4.10
N LEU A 185 -18.11 -3.86 -5.05
CA LEU A 185 -17.92 -2.44 -4.76
C LEU A 185 -19.00 -1.91 -3.80
N ASP A 186 -20.25 -2.34 -3.97
CA ASP A 186 -21.34 -1.96 -3.11
C ASP A 186 -21.22 -2.56 -1.70
N VAL A 187 -20.86 -3.84 -1.56
CA VAL A 187 -20.66 -4.43 -0.22
C VAL A 187 -19.52 -3.75 0.54
N ILE A 188 -18.42 -3.38 -0.13
CA ILE A 188 -17.33 -2.57 0.45
C ILE A 188 -17.90 -1.23 0.96
N LYS A 189 -18.69 -0.54 0.13
CA LYS A 189 -19.35 0.72 0.51
C LYS A 189 -20.20 0.57 1.75
N GLN A 190 -21.04 -0.45 1.78
CA GLN A 190 -21.95 -0.72 2.89
C GLN A 190 -21.16 -1.07 4.16
N MET A 191 -20.11 -1.89 4.07
CA MET A 191 -19.30 -2.27 5.23
C MET A 191 -18.61 -1.05 5.83
N ILE A 192 -17.99 -0.21 5.01
CA ILE A 192 -17.37 1.04 5.49
C ILE A 192 -18.42 2.00 6.06
N GLY A 193 -19.63 2.05 5.50
CA GLY A 193 -20.74 2.84 6.03
C GLY A 193 -21.22 2.35 7.40
N LYS A 194 -21.43 1.03 7.55
CA LYS A 194 -21.81 0.38 8.81
C LYS A 194 -20.76 0.63 9.89
N TYR A 195 -19.48 0.45 9.54
CA TYR A 195 -18.34 0.61 10.45
C TYR A 195 -17.61 1.96 10.27
N HIS A 196 -18.33 3.05 9.98
CA HIS A 196 -17.76 4.40 9.75
C HIS A 196 -17.04 4.99 10.98
N LYS A 197 -17.29 4.42 12.17
CA LYS A 197 -16.53 4.75 13.38
C LYS A 197 -15.09 4.23 13.32
N ASP A 198 -14.83 3.22 12.51
CA ASP A 198 -13.53 2.58 12.37
C ASP A 198 -12.86 2.89 11.04
N PHE A 199 -13.62 2.82 9.94
CA PHE A 199 -13.08 2.99 8.59
C PHE A 199 -13.37 4.35 7.99
N ARG A 200 -12.54 4.74 7.04
CA ARG A 200 -12.83 5.84 6.12
C ARG A 200 -12.42 5.48 4.71
N LEU A 201 -13.39 5.50 3.81
CA LEU A 201 -13.17 5.43 2.37
C LEU A 201 -12.39 6.67 1.92
N VAL A 202 -11.28 6.46 1.22
CA VAL A 202 -10.37 7.54 0.79
C VAL A 202 -10.11 7.47 -0.70
N SER A 203 -10.02 8.64 -1.33
CA SER A 203 -9.81 8.78 -2.77
C SER A 203 -8.40 9.21 -3.16
N ASP A 204 -7.66 9.77 -2.21
CA ASP A 204 -6.36 10.38 -2.45
C ASP A 204 -5.44 10.29 -1.23
N VAL A 205 -4.15 10.54 -1.44
CA VAL A 205 -3.13 10.48 -0.39
C VAL A 205 -3.40 11.48 0.74
N LYS A 206 -3.95 12.65 0.42
CA LYS A 206 -4.30 13.67 1.42
C LYS A 206 -5.39 13.18 2.38
N SER A 207 -6.44 12.58 1.84
CA SER A 207 -7.56 12.01 2.61
C SER A 207 -7.14 10.77 3.39
N ALA A 208 -6.24 9.94 2.85
CA ALA A 208 -5.61 8.83 3.56
C ALA A 208 -4.85 9.28 4.82
N ARG A 209 -3.95 10.26 4.68
CA ARG A 209 -3.23 10.83 5.83
C ARG A 209 -4.18 11.44 6.86
N LYS A 210 -5.24 12.11 6.40
CA LYS A 210 -6.27 12.65 7.30
C LYS A 210 -7.06 11.54 8.00
N ALA A 211 -7.41 10.45 7.31
CA ALA A 211 -8.11 9.31 7.91
C ALA A 211 -7.32 8.74 9.09
N PHE A 212 -6.04 8.45 8.87
CA PHE A 212 -5.16 7.92 9.91
C PHE A 212 -4.99 8.88 11.09
N LYS A 213 -4.78 10.18 10.83
CA LYS A 213 -4.71 11.21 11.88
C LYS A 213 -6.00 11.27 12.72
N ASP A 214 -7.15 11.01 12.11
CA ASP A 214 -8.45 10.97 12.79
C ASP A 214 -8.72 9.60 13.47
N GLY A 215 -7.73 8.71 13.55
CA GLY A 215 -7.83 7.37 14.16
C GLY A 215 -8.61 6.34 13.32
N LYS A 216 -8.87 6.65 12.05
CA LYS A 216 -9.62 5.79 11.12
C LYS A 216 -8.67 4.92 10.31
N LEU A 217 -9.13 3.71 10.02
CA LEU A 217 -8.50 2.79 9.09
C LEU A 217 -8.70 3.31 7.66
N ILE A 218 -7.59 3.54 6.97
CA ILE A 218 -7.53 3.96 5.57
C ILE A 218 -8.16 2.86 4.71
N SER A 219 -9.14 3.21 3.88
CA SER A 219 -9.82 2.26 2.98
C SER A 219 -9.72 2.71 1.54
N PHE A 220 -8.76 2.14 0.80
CA PHE A 220 -8.72 2.20 -0.66
C PHE A 220 -9.40 0.97 -1.25
N ILE A 221 -9.68 0.96 -2.54
CA ILE A 221 -10.27 -0.19 -3.25
C ILE A 221 -9.33 -0.60 -4.39
N GLY A 222 -9.19 -1.90 -4.57
CA GLY A 222 -8.57 -2.52 -5.73
C GLY A 222 -9.54 -3.38 -6.51
N ILE A 223 -9.39 -3.46 -7.83
CA ILE A 223 -10.13 -4.42 -8.66
C ILE A 223 -9.15 -5.49 -9.12
N GLU A 224 -9.43 -6.75 -8.82
CA GLU A 224 -8.51 -7.84 -9.09
C GLU A 224 -8.90 -8.59 -10.38
N GLY A 225 -8.38 -8.12 -11.50
CA GLY A 225 -8.49 -8.76 -12.80
C GLY A 225 -9.30 -7.95 -13.81
N GLY A 226 -8.75 -7.79 -15.02
CA GLY A 226 -9.37 -7.06 -16.13
C GLY A 226 -10.67 -7.68 -16.65
N HIS A 227 -10.94 -8.96 -16.37
CA HIS A 227 -12.22 -9.62 -16.71
C HIS A 227 -13.42 -8.94 -16.04
N SER A 228 -13.20 -8.31 -14.88
CA SER A 228 -14.18 -7.51 -14.14
C SER A 228 -14.81 -6.38 -14.99
N LEU A 229 -14.11 -5.94 -16.05
CA LEU A 229 -14.57 -4.86 -16.92
C LEU A 229 -15.51 -5.32 -18.04
N GLY A 230 -15.64 -6.62 -18.31
CA GLY A 230 -16.44 -7.13 -19.43
C GLY A 230 -16.07 -6.47 -20.77
N ASN A 231 -14.76 -6.28 -21.00
CA ASN A 231 -14.19 -5.58 -22.16
C ASN A 231 -14.60 -4.10 -22.31
N SER A 232 -15.04 -3.44 -21.23
CA SER A 232 -15.57 -2.08 -21.28
C SER A 232 -14.74 -1.08 -20.47
N LEU A 233 -14.09 -0.14 -21.17
CA LEU A 233 -13.46 1.03 -20.53
C LEU A 233 -14.51 1.95 -19.87
N PHE A 234 -15.77 1.88 -20.31
CA PHE A 234 -16.88 2.57 -19.67
C PHE A 234 -17.18 1.97 -18.29
N ALA A 235 -17.10 0.64 -18.14
CA ALA A 235 -17.25 -0.02 -16.86
C ALA A 235 -16.14 0.42 -15.88
N LEU A 236 -14.88 0.49 -16.33
CA LEU A 236 -13.78 1.02 -15.53
C LEU A 236 -14.08 2.43 -15.00
N ARG A 237 -14.50 3.35 -15.88
CA ARG A 237 -14.85 4.72 -15.48
C ARG A 237 -16.05 4.75 -14.53
N ALA A 238 -17.07 3.93 -14.80
CA ALA A 238 -18.22 3.79 -13.90
C ALA A 238 -17.75 3.37 -12.51
N PHE A 239 -16.99 2.28 -12.39
CA PHE A 239 -16.44 1.77 -11.12
C PHE A 239 -15.62 2.83 -10.38
N ALA A 240 -14.73 3.53 -11.09
CA ALA A 240 -13.95 4.63 -10.52
C ALA A 240 -14.83 5.77 -9.99
N SER A 241 -15.99 6.02 -10.62
CA SER A 241 -16.89 7.13 -10.29
C SER A 241 -18.00 6.82 -9.28
N ILE A 242 -18.28 5.54 -8.96
CA ILE A 242 -19.39 5.10 -8.09
C ILE A 242 -19.39 5.82 -6.72
N PHE A 243 -18.22 6.28 -6.28
CA PHE A 243 -18.03 6.89 -4.96
C PHE A 243 -17.69 8.39 -4.99
N SER A 244 -17.32 8.94 -6.15
CA SER A 244 -16.74 10.28 -6.25
C SER A 244 -16.77 10.79 -7.68
N THR A 245 -16.97 12.09 -7.86
CA THR A 245 -16.85 12.77 -9.16
C THR A 245 -15.42 13.28 -9.43
N SER A 246 -14.48 13.07 -8.49
CA SER A 246 -13.05 13.39 -8.64
C SER A 246 -12.23 12.09 -8.78
N PHE A 247 -11.06 11.96 -8.13
CA PHE A 247 -10.45 10.65 -7.97
C PHE A 247 -11.37 9.77 -7.12
N GLY A 248 -11.56 8.53 -7.57
CA GLY A 248 -12.31 7.51 -6.84
C GLY A 248 -11.44 6.78 -5.82
N PRO A 249 -12.05 6.00 -4.92
CA PRO A 249 -11.33 5.14 -4.01
C PRO A 249 -10.77 3.88 -4.68
N VAL A 250 -11.22 3.54 -5.90
CA VAL A 250 -10.55 2.53 -6.73
C VAL A 250 -9.20 3.10 -7.15
N ARG A 251 -8.10 2.54 -6.63
CA ARG A 251 -6.74 3.08 -6.79
C ARG A 251 -5.74 2.12 -7.41
N TYR A 252 -6.08 0.86 -7.59
CA TYR A 252 -5.40 -0.03 -8.53
C TYR A 252 -6.39 -0.92 -9.29
N LEU A 253 -5.91 -1.46 -10.42
CA LEU A 253 -6.55 -2.58 -11.12
C LEU A 253 -5.47 -3.59 -11.50
N THR A 254 -5.60 -4.82 -11.01
CA THR A 254 -4.76 -5.96 -11.40
C THR A 254 -5.13 -6.36 -12.82
N LEU A 255 -4.18 -6.38 -13.75
CA LEU A 255 -4.52 -6.58 -15.18
C LEU A 255 -5.14 -7.95 -15.46
N THR A 256 -4.75 -8.97 -14.70
CA THR A 256 -5.34 -10.32 -14.74
C THR A 256 -5.57 -10.84 -13.33
N HIS A 257 -6.42 -11.86 -13.17
CA HIS A 257 -6.35 -12.75 -12.01
C HIS A 257 -5.67 -14.05 -12.48
N THR A 258 -6.20 -15.23 -12.16
CA THR A 258 -5.70 -16.54 -12.61
C THR A 258 -6.08 -16.90 -14.05
N CYS A 259 -6.80 -16.03 -14.77
CA CYS A 259 -7.21 -16.24 -16.16
C CYS A 259 -6.72 -15.12 -17.08
N HIS A 260 -6.47 -15.49 -18.34
CA HIS A 260 -6.33 -14.58 -19.46
C HIS A 260 -7.61 -13.77 -19.65
N ASN A 261 -7.48 -12.57 -20.22
CA ASN A 261 -8.62 -11.77 -20.62
C ASN A 261 -8.29 -10.96 -21.88
N ALA A 262 -9.24 -10.14 -22.35
CA ALA A 262 -9.08 -9.34 -23.56
C ALA A 262 -7.93 -8.31 -23.50
N PHE A 263 -7.34 -8.09 -22.33
CA PHE A 263 -6.27 -7.12 -22.12
C PHE A 263 -4.90 -7.79 -21.99
N ALA A 264 -4.76 -8.87 -21.22
CA ALA A 264 -3.46 -9.43 -20.87
C ALA A 264 -3.48 -10.94 -20.57
N ASP A 265 -2.30 -11.55 -20.65
CA ASP A 265 -2.02 -12.91 -20.21
C ASP A 265 -1.75 -12.97 -18.70
N SER A 266 -2.26 -14.04 -18.08
CA SER A 266 -2.10 -14.36 -16.67
C SER A 266 -0.94 -15.32 -16.48
N ALA A 267 -0.27 -15.24 -15.32
CA ALA A 267 0.66 -16.26 -14.85
C ALA A 267 -0.05 -17.56 -14.42
N GLY A 268 -1.37 -17.59 -14.32
CA GLY A 268 -2.16 -18.73 -13.86
C GLY A 268 -2.81 -19.57 -14.95
N GLU A 269 -2.67 -19.19 -16.23
CA GLU A 269 -3.32 -19.88 -17.35
C GLU A 269 -2.32 -20.11 -18.50
N HIS A 270 -2.44 -21.28 -19.15
CA HIS A 270 -1.59 -21.71 -20.26
C HIS A 270 -2.42 -22.40 -21.34
N PRO A 271 -2.00 -22.32 -22.62
CA PRO A 271 -0.90 -21.52 -23.15
C PRO A 271 -1.22 -20.01 -23.23
N PRO A 272 -0.22 -19.12 -23.33
CA PRO A 272 -0.44 -17.68 -23.44
C PRO A 272 -1.31 -17.32 -24.65
N ARG A 273 -2.19 -16.31 -24.49
CA ARG A 273 -3.08 -15.83 -25.55
C ARG A 273 -2.48 -14.69 -26.36
N TRP A 274 -1.73 -13.79 -25.72
CA TRP A 274 -1.20 -12.57 -26.33
C TRP A 274 0.33 -12.53 -26.40
N ASN A 275 1.01 -13.41 -25.66
CA ASN A 275 2.43 -13.29 -25.30
C ASN A 275 2.69 -11.97 -24.56
N GLY A 276 1.89 -11.73 -23.52
CA GLY A 276 1.93 -10.54 -22.67
C GLY A 276 0.66 -9.71 -22.76
N LEU A 277 0.74 -8.51 -23.32
CA LEU A 277 -0.36 -7.58 -23.48
C LEU A 277 -0.99 -7.68 -24.88
N SER A 278 -2.32 -7.65 -24.92
CA SER A 278 -3.07 -7.52 -26.17
C SER A 278 -2.95 -6.10 -26.77
N PRO A 279 -3.36 -5.91 -28.04
CA PRO A 279 -3.55 -4.58 -28.61
C PRO A 279 -4.55 -3.70 -27.85
N PHE A 280 -5.49 -4.27 -27.09
CA PHE A 280 -6.47 -3.51 -26.33
C PHE A 280 -5.88 -2.94 -25.01
N ALA A 281 -4.83 -3.56 -24.48
CA ALA A 281 -4.21 -3.18 -23.21
C ALA A 281 -3.75 -1.72 -23.15
N ARG A 282 -3.25 -1.16 -24.26
CA ARG A 282 -2.80 0.24 -24.33
C ARG A 282 -3.91 1.24 -23.95
N HIS A 283 -5.15 0.91 -24.30
CA HIS A 283 -6.31 1.75 -24.03
C HIS A 283 -6.72 1.65 -22.56
N LEU A 284 -6.67 0.43 -22.00
CA LEU A 284 -6.85 0.21 -20.56
C LEU A 284 -5.79 0.95 -19.75
N VAL A 285 -4.50 0.75 -20.01
CA VAL A 285 -3.41 1.38 -19.26
C VAL A 285 -3.46 2.92 -19.38
N TYR A 286 -3.82 3.44 -20.56
CA TYR A 286 -4.06 4.87 -20.73
C TYR A 286 -5.19 5.38 -19.80
N GLU A 287 -6.34 4.69 -19.75
CA GLU A 287 -7.45 5.09 -18.88
C GLU A 287 -7.08 4.97 -17.39
N LEU A 288 -6.36 3.91 -17.00
CA LEU A 288 -5.86 3.75 -15.63
C LEU A 288 -5.00 4.97 -15.22
N ASN A 289 -4.03 5.34 -16.05
CA ASN A 289 -3.19 6.52 -15.79
C ASN A 289 -4.01 7.83 -15.75
N ARG A 290 -5.01 7.99 -16.64
CA ARG A 290 -5.88 9.19 -16.67
C ARG A 290 -6.75 9.32 -15.42
N LEU A 291 -7.11 8.19 -14.80
CA LEU A 291 -7.98 8.11 -13.62
C LEU A 291 -7.24 8.08 -12.28
N ALA A 292 -5.90 8.13 -12.29
CA ALA A 292 -5.05 7.90 -11.11
C ALA A 292 -5.21 6.50 -10.49
N ILE A 293 -5.55 5.51 -11.31
CA ILE A 293 -5.59 4.09 -10.96
C ILE A 293 -4.26 3.47 -11.39
N VAL A 294 -3.55 2.87 -10.45
CA VAL A 294 -2.24 2.25 -10.72
C VAL A 294 -2.46 0.91 -11.42
N PRO A 295 -1.83 0.66 -12.59
CA PRO A 295 -1.78 -0.69 -13.14
C PRO A 295 -1.05 -1.61 -12.15
N ASP A 296 -1.76 -2.62 -11.66
CA ASP A 296 -1.20 -3.65 -10.81
C ASP A 296 -0.83 -4.87 -11.65
N ILE A 297 0.43 -5.30 -11.50
CA ILE A 297 1.05 -6.40 -12.24
C ILE A 297 1.33 -7.61 -11.33
N SER A 298 0.64 -7.70 -10.18
CA SER A 298 0.32 -9.00 -9.58
C SER A 298 -0.45 -9.89 -10.59
N HIS A 299 -0.34 -11.23 -10.48
CA HIS A 299 -1.04 -12.24 -11.30
C HIS A 299 -0.73 -12.29 -12.81
N VAL A 300 -0.11 -11.27 -13.41
CA VAL A 300 0.16 -11.24 -14.86
C VAL A 300 1.34 -12.12 -15.23
N SER A 301 1.41 -12.53 -16.51
CA SER A 301 2.60 -13.20 -17.05
C SER A 301 3.82 -12.26 -17.07
N ASP A 302 5.03 -12.82 -17.12
CA ASP A 302 6.27 -12.02 -17.16
C ASP A 302 6.29 -11.03 -18.32
N ASP A 303 5.90 -11.47 -19.52
CA ASP A 303 5.86 -10.62 -20.70
C ASP A 303 4.85 -9.48 -20.53
N ALA A 304 3.69 -9.75 -19.92
CA ALA A 304 2.70 -8.72 -19.62
C ALA A 304 3.24 -7.69 -18.61
N ALA A 305 3.96 -8.14 -17.57
CA ALA A 305 4.62 -7.26 -16.61
C ALA A 305 5.65 -6.36 -17.28
N LEU A 306 6.57 -6.92 -18.07
CA LEU A 306 7.63 -6.18 -18.77
C LEU A 306 7.03 -5.14 -19.73
N GLN A 307 6.04 -5.53 -20.53
CA GLN A 307 5.38 -4.64 -21.49
C GLN A 307 4.57 -3.53 -20.80
N THR A 308 3.94 -3.82 -19.65
CA THR A 308 3.23 -2.81 -18.86
C THR A 308 4.18 -1.74 -18.33
N ILE A 309 5.34 -2.16 -17.80
CA ILE A 309 6.39 -1.24 -17.31
C ILE A 309 6.83 -0.29 -18.43
N ASP A 310 6.96 -0.79 -19.66
CA ASP A 310 7.34 0.04 -20.82
C ASP A 310 6.23 1.02 -21.22
N MET A 311 4.97 0.57 -21.28
CA MET A 311 3.88 1.36 -21.86
C MET A 311 3.25 2.40 -20.93
N THR A 312 3.20 2.13 -19.62
CA THR A 312 2.51 3.00 -18.65
C THR A 312 3.13 4.39 -18.59
N ARG A 313 2.32 5.44 -18.36
CA ARG A 313 2.81 6.82 -18.20
C ARG A 313 3.17 7.16 -16.75
N GLY A 314 2.59 6.43 -15.81
CA GLY A 314 2.76 6.64 -14.37
C GLY A 314 3.38 5.43 -13.70
N PRO A 315 3.22 5.29 -12.38
CA PRO A 315 3.80 4.19 -11.65
C PRO A 315 3.09 2.87 -11.92
N VAL A 316 3.70 1.78 -11.48
CA VAL A 316 3.10 0.44 -11.41
C VAL A 316 3.17 -0.11 -9.99
N MET A 317 2.32 -1.06 -9.68
CA MET A 317 2.26 -1.73 -8.39
C MET A 317 2.28 -3.24 -8.58
N LEU A 318 2.81 -3.96 -7.60
CA LEU A 318 2.48 -5.36 -7.36
C LEU A 318 1.85 -5.42 -5.98
N SER A 319 0.53 -5.51 -5.89
CA SER A 319 -0.20 -5.36 -4.62
C SER A 319 0.03 -6.50 -3.64
N HIS A 320 0.46 -7.66 -4.14
CA HIS A 320 0.66 -8.90 -3.38
C HIS A 320 1.45 -9.89 -4.22
N SER A 321 2.78 -9.81 -4.21
CA SER A 321 3.62 -10.76 -4.94
C SER A 321 4.90 -11.09 -4.18
N SER A 322 5.41 -12.32 -4.31
CA SER A 322 6.66 -12.76 -3.69
C SER A 322 7.76 -12.98 -4.75
N ALA A 323 8.98 -13.24 -4.30
CA ALA A 323 10.16 -13.35 -5.16
C ALA A 323 10.34 -14.75 -5.77
N ARG A 324 10.44 -14.84 -7.10
CA ARG A 324 10.57 -16.14 -7.80
C ARG A 324 11.91 -16.82 -7.54
N ALA A 325 12.96 -16.04 -7.31
CA ALA A 325 14.29 -16.57 -6.97
C ALA A 325 14.30 -17.41 -5.68
N LEU A 326 13.34 -17.19 -4.75
CA LEU A 326 13.21 -17.95 -3.51
C LEU A 326 12.18 -19.08 -3.59
N LYS A 327 11.17 -18.93 -4.45
CA LYS A 327 10.17 -19.96 -4.75
C LYS A 327 9.77 -19.85 -6.21
N ASP A 328 10.23 -20.83 -7.00
CA ASP A 328 10.06 -20.84 -8.45
C ASP A 328 8.64 -21.27 -8.85
N ILE A 329 7.77 -20.28 -8.98
CA ILE A 329 6.40 -20.39 -9.48
C ILE A 329 6.08 -19.13 -10.28
N GLU A 330 5.24 -19.25 -11.30
CA GLU A 330 4.93 -18.14 -12.22
C GLU A 330 4.22 -16.98 -11.52
N ARG A 331 3.43 -17.25 -10.47
CA ARG A 331 2.79 -16.21 -9.68
C ARG A 331 3.79 -15.29 -8.97
N ASN A 332 5.00 -15.76 -8.69
CA ASN A 332 6.06 -14.95 -8.10
C ASN A 332 6.80 -14.15 -9.15
N VAL A 333 7.43 -13.05 -8.75
CA VAL A 333 8.06 -12.09 -9.66
C VAL A 333 9.51 -12.49 -9.91
N PRO A 334 9.94 -12.65 -11.17
CA PRO A 334 11.32 -12.96 -11.47
C PRO A 334 12.21 -11.72 -11.35
N ASP A 335 13.50 -11.95 -11.10
CA ASP A 335 14.48 -10.86 -10.99
C ASP A 335 14.57 -10.04 -12.28
N SER A 336 14.24 -10.59 -13.45
CA SER A 336 14.18 -9.83 -14.71
C SER A 336 13.16 -8.69 -14.65
N VAL A 337 11.98 -8.94 -14.07
CA VAL A 337 10.94 -7.92 -13.87
C VAL A 337 11.37 -6.93 -12.78
N LEU A 338 11.93 -7.42 -11.67
CA LEU A 338 12.44 -6.55 -10.59
C LEU A 338 13.55 -5.61 -11.07
N ASN A 339 14.50 -6.10 -11.87
CA ASN A 339 15.56 -5.29 -12.46
C ASN A 339 15.00 -4.25 -13.44
N LYS A 340 13.97 -4.59 -14.22
CA LYS A 340 13.31 -3.63 -15.12
C LYS A 340 12.58 -2.54 -14.34
N LEU A 341 11.96 -2.87 -13.21
CA LEU A 341 11.39 -1.89 -12.28
C LEU A 341 12.48 -0.96 -11.72
N ALA A 342 13.57 -1.53 -11.20
CA ALA A 342 14.69 -0.76 -10.65
C ALA A 342 15.35 0.18 -11.68
N ALA A 343 15.42 -0.23 -12.95
CA ALA A 343 15.94 0.57 -14.04
C ALA A 343 14.93 1.61 -14.59
N SER A 344 13.65 1.52 -14.21
CA SER A 344 12.60 2.43 -14.69
C SER A 344 12.75 3.82 -14.09
N LYS A 345 12.46 4.85 -14.89
CA LYS A 345 12.33 6.24 -14.40
C LYS A 345 10.96 6.52 -13.77
N LYS A 346 10.02 5.57 -13.88
CA LYS A 346 8.67 5.64 -13.31
C LYS A 346 8.71 5.03 -11.92
N ASP A 347 7.97 5.62 -10.98
CA ASP A 347 7.90 5.07 -9.62
C ASP A 347 7.21 3.71 -9.61
N HIS A 348 7.44 2.92 -8.57
CA HIS A 348 6.88 1.59 -8.43
C HIS A 348 6.93 1.12 -6.98
N ILE A 349 6.12 0.10 -6.67
CA ILE A 349 6.17 -0.61 -5.39
C ILE A 349 5.88 -2.10 -5.58
N VAL A 350 6.64 -2.93 -4.86
CA VAL A 350 6.42 -4.38 -4.75
C VAL A 350 5.95 -4.68 -3.32
N MET A 351 4.69 -5.05 -3.15
CA MET A 351 4.10 -5.36 -1.85
C MET A 351 4.12 -6.88 -1.65
N ILE A 352 4.81 -7.32 -0.60
CA ILE A 352 5.20 -8.72 -0.44
C ILE A 352 4.02 -9.56 0.03
N ASN A 353 3.68 -10.59 -0.77
CA ASN A 353 2.70 -11.61 -0.41
C ASN A 353 3.26 -12.59 0.63
N VAL A 354 2.38 -13.07 1.50
CA VAL A 354 2.72 -13.93 2.64
C VAL A 354 2.14 -15.34 2.55
N TYR A 355 1.43 -15.70 1.48
CA TYR A 355 0.87 -17.03 1.29
C TYR A 355 2.00 -18.09 1.31
N PRO A 356 1.95 -19.10 2.20
CA PRO A 356 2.93 -20.20 2.24
C PRO A 356 3.19 -20.85 0.87
N GLY A 357 2.16 -21.01 0.04
CA GLY A 357 2.30 -21.53 -1.33
C GLY A 357 3.19 -20.68 -2.24
N LEU A 358 3.29 -19.37 -1.99
CA LEU A 358 4.13 -18.43 -2.74
C LEU A 358 5.47 -18.15 -2.07
N ILE A 359 5.55 -18.13 -0.74
CA ILE A 359 6.82 -17.87 -0.04
C ILE A 359 7.70 -19.12 0.09
N GLY A 360 7.10 -20.31 0.08
CA GLY A 360 7.79 -21.60 0.23
C GLY A 360 8.61 -21.71 1.53
N GLY A 361 9.66 -22.54 1.49
CA GLY A 361 10.65 -22.63 2.58
C GLY A 361 10.07 -23.09 3.92
N THR A 362 10.38 -22.37 5.00
CA THR A 362 9.93 -22.66 6.37
C THR A 362 8.49 -22.23 6.65
N GLU A 363 7.85 -21.53 5.71
CA GLU A 363 6.45 -21.08 5.82
C GLU A 363 6.17 -20.32 7.14
N ASP A 364 7.14 -19.48 7.54
CA ASP A 364 7.10 -18.67 8.75
C ASP A 364 7.44 -17.21 8.45
N LEU A 365 7.30 -16.37 9.47
CA LEU A 365 7.58 -14.94 9.37
C LEU A 365 9.01 -14.64 8.88
N ASP A 366 10.00 -15.47 9.24
CA ASP A 366 11.38 -15.29 8.78
C ASP A 366 11.51 -15.53 7.27
N GLN A 367 10.74 -16.46 6.70
CA GLN A 367 10.67 -16.65 5.26
C GLN A 367 10.05 -15.41 4.56
N VAL A 368 8.99 -14.83 5.12
CA VAL A 368 8.41 -13.56 4.59
C VAL A 368 9.48 -12.47 4.55
N VAL A 369 10.26 -12.33 5.63
CA VAL A 369 11.35 -11.34 5.74
C VAL A 369 12.45 -11.59 4.71
N LYS A 370 12.77 -12.85 4.34
CA LYS A 370 13.71 -13.14 3.25
C LYS A 370 13.21 -12.63 1.91
N HIS A 371 11.91 -12.73 1.62
CA HIS A 371 11.34 -12.15 0.40
C HIS A 371 11.43 -10.62 0.41
N VAL A 372 11.13 -9.98 1.55
CA VAL A 372 11.31 -8.52 1.71
C VAL A 372 12.77 -8.11 1.43
N GLU A 373 13.75 -8.80 2.03
CA GLU A 373 15.17 -8.51 1.85
C GLU A 373 15.64 -8.77 0.40
N HIS A 374 15.26 -9.89 -0.22
CA HIS A 374 15.63 -10.19 -1.60
C HIS A 374 15.11 -9.12 -2.56
N VAL A 375 13.80 -8.83 -2.52
CA VAL A 375 13.20 -7.83 -3.41
C VAL A 375 13.81 -6.45 -3.14
N SER A 376 13.93 -6.05 -1.88
CA SER A 376 14.50 -4.73 -1.53
C SER A 376 15.98 -4.58 -1.90
N SER A 377 16.74 -5.67 -2.02
CA SER A 377 18.12 -5.63 -2.52
C SER A 377 18.21 -5.28 -4.00
N ILE A 378 17.14 -5.52 -4.77
CA ILE A 378 17.07 -5.26 -6.21
C ILE A 378 16.41 -3.91 -6.48
N VAL A 379 15.18 -3.70 -5.98
CA VAL A 379 14.41 -2.46 -6.24
C VAL A 379 14.69 -1.35 -5.23
N GLY A 380 15.42 -1.63 -4.15
CA GLY A 380 15.66 -0.71 -3.04
C GLY A 380 14.55 -0.75 -1.98
N ARG A 381 14.92 -0.52 -0.72
CA ARG A 381 13.99 -0.50 0.44
C ARG A 381 12.87 0.55 0.34
N GLY A 382 13.07 1.60 -0.47
CA GLY A 382 12.05 2.59 -0.80
C GLY A 382 10.95 2.10 -1.74
N HIS A 383 11.05 0.89 -2.29
CA HIS A 383 10.12 0.37 -3.30
C HIS A 383 9.45 -0.94 -2.87
N VAL A 384 9.47 -1.25 -1.58
CA VAL A 384 8.80 -2.43 -1.02
C VAL A 384 7.75 -2.07 0.02
N GLY A 385 6.73 -2.92 0.18
CA GLY A 385 5.67 -2.78 1.17
C GLY A 385 5.03 -4.11 1.57
N VAL A 386 3.90 -4.06 2.27
CA VAL A 386 3.16 -5.21 2.80
C VAL A 386 1.94 -5.50 1.94
N GLY A 387 1.80 -6.71 1.39
CA GLY A 387 0.65 -7.08 0.55
C GLY A 387 0.15 -8.47 0.88
N THR A 388 -0.52 -8.65 2.01
CA THR A 388 -0.67 -9.96 2.66
C THR A 388 -1.51 -10.95 1.90
N ASP A 389 -2.50 -10.49 1.13
CA ASP A 389 -3.49 -11.40 0.51
C ASP A 389 -4.36 -12.10 1.58
N PHE A 390 -4.50 -11.47 2.75
CA PHE A 390 -5.36 -11.98 3.81
C PHE A 390 -6.81 -12.09 3.32
N ASP A 391 -7.52 -13.09 3.85
CA ASP A 391 -8.78 -13.66 3.35
C ASP A 391 -8.79 -14.22 1.90
N GLY A 392 -7.71 -14.03 1.11
CA GLY A 392 -7.53 -14.60 -0.23
C GLY A 392 -6.71 -15.90 -0.26
N ILE A 393 -6.05 -16.21 0.86
CA ILE A 393 -5.09 -17.32 0.98
C ILE A 393 -5.64 -18.50 1.79
N MET A 394 -5.18 -19.72 1.45
CA MET A 394 -5.64 -20.97 2.09
C MET A 394 -4.90 -21.32 3.38
N SER A 395 -3.73 -20.72 3.62
CA SER A 395 -2.91 -20.92 4.80
C SER A 395 -2.11 -19.66 5.06
N VAL A 396 -1.57 -19.54 6.28
CA VAL A 396 -0.84 -18.38 6.77
C VAL A 396 0.52 -18.80 7.32
N PRO A 397 1.55 -17.93 7.26
CA PRO A 397 2.82 -18.21 7.89
C PRO A 397 2.69 -18.26 9.41
N LYS A 398 3.51 -19.11 10.03
CA LYS A 398 3.66 -19.07 11.49
C LYS A 398 4.22 -17.72 11.94
N GLY A 399 3.57 -17.09 12.93
CA GLY A 399 3.89 -15.76 13.43
C GLY A 399 3.32 -14.60 12.60
N LEU A 400 2.47 -14.91 11.62
CA LEU A 400 1.68 -13.93 10.85
C LEU A 400 0.29 -14.51 10.55
N GLU A 401 -0.36 -15.06 11.57
CA GLU A 401 -1.60 -15.82 11.45
C GLU A 401 -2.80 -14.95 11.02
N ASP A 402 -2.76 -13.66 11.37
CA ASP A 402 -3.78 -12.68 11.04
C ASP A 402 -3.24 -11.25 11.18
N VAL A 403 -4.08 -10.25 10.90
CA VAL A 403 -3.72 -8.82 10.94
C VAL A 403 -3.28 -8.33 12.32
N SER A 404 -3.49 -9.08 13.41
CA SER A 404 -2.96 -8.69 14.73
C SER A 404 -1.44 -8.83 14.85
N HIS A 405 -0.81 -9.56 13.92
CA HIS A 405 0.61 -9.88 13.90
C HIS A 405 1.47 -8.92 13.05
N TYR A 406 0.89 -7.85 12.49
CA TYR A 406 1.69 -6.82 11.80
C TYR A 406 2.87 -6.25 12.63
N PRO A 407 2.76 -6.02 13.96
CA PRO A 407 3.91 -5.57 14.75
C PRO A 407 5.05 -6.59 14.78
N ASP A 408 4.74 -7.90 14.68
CA ASP A 408 5.74 -8.97 14.68
C ASP A 408 6.57 -8.92 13.38
N LEU A 409 5.94 -8.68 12.23
CA LEU A 409 6.65 -8.47 10.95
C LEU A 409 7.59 -7.26 11.01
N VAL A 410 7.09 -6.13 11.51
CA VAL A 410 7.91 -4.91 11.63
C VAL A 410 9.05 -5.12 12.63
N ALA A 411 8.83 -5.86 13.71
CA ALA A 411 9.86 -6.21 14.68
C ALA A 411 11.01 -7.01 14.05
N LYS A 412 10.69 -7.99 13.19
CA LYS A 412 11.71 -8.73 12.45
C LYS A 412 12.55 -7.83 11.54
N LEU A 413 11.94 -6.85 10.88
CA LEU A 413 12.70 -5.90 10.06
C LEU A 413 13.58 -4.95 10.90
N VAL A 414 13.14 -4.56 12.09
CA VAL A 414 13.99 -3.87 13.08
C VAL A 414 15.21 -4.73 13.40
N GLU A 415 15.02 -6.01 13.70
CA GLU A 415 16.11 -6.97 13.99
C GLU A 415 17.05 -7.19 12.80
N LYS A 416 16.56 -7.07 11.57
CA LYS A 416 17.36 -7.07 10.33
C LYS A 416 18.05 -5.73 10.04
N GLY A 417 17.99 -4.78 10.97
CA GLY A 417 18.70 -3.50 10.87
C GLY A 417 18.12 -2.54 9.84
N TRP A 418 16.80 -2.61 9.59
CA TRP A 418 16.09 -1.55 8.87
C TRP A 418 16.15 -0.26 9.68
N THR A 419 16.29 0.89 9.03
CA THR A 419 16.23 2.19 9.72
C THR A 419 14.78 2.64 9.92
N ASP A 420 14.55 3.63 10.78
CA ASP A 420 13.20 4.17 11.00
C ASP A 420 12.63 4.73 9.69
N ARG A 421 13.46 5.42 8.89
CA ARG A 421 13.06 5.94 7.57
C ARG A 421 12.60 4.82 6.63
N GLU A 422 13.37 3.72 6.58
CA GLU A 422 13.06 2.56 5.73
C GLU A 422 11.78 1.86 6.20
N LEU A 423 11.60 1.70 7.52
CA LEU A 423 10.39 1.09 8.10
C LEU A 423 9.15 1.95 7.87
N ILE A 424 9.25 3.27 8.06
CA ILE A 424 8.16 4.21 7.76
C ILE A 424 7.76 4.12 6.28
N GLY A 425 8.75 4.01 5.38
CA GLY A 425 8.54 3.68 3.97
C GLY A 425 7.76 2.38 3.79
N PHE A 426 8.32 1.28 4.31
CA PHE A 426 7.79 -0.08 4.16
C PHE A 426 6.34 -0.22 4.64
N VAL A 427 6.00 0.35 5.80
CA VAL A 427 4.66 0.18 6.37
C VAL A 427 3.60 0.93 5.57
N GLY A 428 3.91 2.10 4.97
CA GLY A 428 2.88 2.81 4.20
C GLY A 428 3.34 4.02 3.38
N GLU A 429 4.45 4.67 3.74
CA GLU A 429 4.85 5.87 3.01
C GLU A 429 5.31 5.58 1.57
N ASN A 430 5.84 4.39 1.30
CA ASN A 430 6.20 3.95 -0.06
C ASN A 430 4.95 3.84 -0.95
N VAL A 431 3.87 3.22 -0.46
CA VAL A 431 2.63 3.08 -1.26
C VAL A 431 1.94 4.43 -1.44
N LEU A 432 1.92 5.28 -0.40
CA LEU A 432 1.37 6.63 -0.50
C LEU A 432 2.16 7.49 -1.50
N ARG A 433 3.49 7.32 -1.61
CA ARG A 433 4.30 7.98 -2.63
C ARG A 433 3.88 7.55 -4.04
N VAL A 434 3.74 6.25 -4.28
CA VAL A 434 3.28 5.71 -5.57
C VAL A 434 1.88 6.24 -5.94
N LEU A 435 0.94 6.26 -4.99
CA LEU A 435 -0.38 6.83 -5.23
C LEU A 435 -0.35 8.33 -5.53
N ALA A 436 0.55 9.09 -4.87
CA ALA A 436 0.74 10.51 -5.15
C ALA A 436 1.31 10.75 -6.56
N ASP A 437 2.22 9.88 -7.02
CA ASP A 437 2.74 9.96 -8.38
C ASP A 437 1.65 9.66 -9.43
N ALA A 438 0.78 8.68 -9.18
CA ALA A 438 -0.38 8.40 -10.02
C ALA A 438 -1.35 9.60 -10.08
N GLU A 439 -1.62 10.25 -8.95
CA GLU A 439 -2.42 11.49 -8.90
C GLU A 439 -1.78 12.60 -9.73
N ARG A 440 -0.46 12.80 -9.59
CA ARG A 440 0.31 13.80 -10.35
C ARG A 440 0.23 13.55 -11.86
N VAL A 441 0.39 12.31 -12.30
CA VAL A 441 0.29 11.90 -13.71
C VAL A 441 -1.10 12.17 -14.26
N ALA A 442 -2.15 11.76 -13.54
CA ALA A 442 -3.53 12.00 -13.93
C ALA A 442 -3.88 13.49 -14.02
N LEU A 443 -3.43 14.30 -13.05
CA LEU A 443 -3.60 15.75 -13.06
C LEU A 443 -2.88 16.40 -14.24
N LYS A 444 -1.65 15.94 -14.55
CA LYS A 444 -0.91 16.40 -15.74
C LYS A 444 -1.65 16.03 -17.03
N MET A 445 -2.11 14.80 -17.18
CA MET A 445 -2.89 14.37 -18.34
C MET A 445 -4.13 15.24 -18.52
N ARG A 446 -4.87 15.52 -17.45
CA ARG A 446 -6.04 16.42 -17.48
C ARG A 446 -5.66 17.83 -17.92
N LYS A 447 -4.57 18.38 -17.37
CA LYS A 447 -4.06 19.70 -17.76
C LYS A 447 -3.67 19.76 -19.24
N ASP A 448 -3.11 18.68 -19.76
CA ASP A 448 -2.71 18.53 -21.15
C ASP A 448 -3.90 18.18 -22.08
N GLY A 449 -5.14 18.17 -21.57
CA GLY A 449 -6.36 17.98 -22.36
C GLY A 449 -6.71 16.53 -22.67
N ALA A 450 -6.11 15.56 -21.98
CA ALA A 450 -6.38 14.13 -22.18
C ALA A 450 -7.88 13.81 -21.99
N GLN A 451 -8.49 13.23 -23.02
CA GLN A 451 -9.89 12.82 -23.02
C GLN A 451 -10.05 11.35 -22.61
N PRO A 452 -11.24 10.95 -22.12
CA PRO A 452 -11.59 9.54 -21.96
C PRO A 452 -11.40 8.76 -23.27
N ASP A 453 -10.76 7.61 -23.18
CA ASP A 453 -10.67 6.65 -24.29
C ASP A 453 -11.98 5.85 -24.40
N ASN A 454 -12.65 5.97 -25.54
CA ASN A 454 -13.91 5.30 -25.82
C ASN A 454 -13.74 4.09 -26.76
N THR A 455 -12.50 3.65 -27.01
CA THR A 455 -12.21 2.47 -27.82
C THR A 455 -12.90 1.25 -27.23
N SER A 456 -13.67 0.56 -28.07
CA SER A 456 -14.34 -0.69 -27.73
C SER A 456 -13.51 -1.89 -28.16
N TRP A 457 -13.87 -3.07 -27.65
CA TRP A 457 -13.28 -4.33 -28.09
C TRP A 457 -13.44 -4.54 -29.61
N ASN A 458 -14.59 -4.16 -30.19
CA ASN A 458 -14.83 -4.28 -31.63
C ASN A 458 -13.89 -3.40 -32.45
N ASP A 459 -13.57 -2.19 -31.97
CA ASP A 459 -12.65 -1.29 -32.67
C ASP A 459 -11.23 -1.87 -32.75
N VAL A 460 -10.84 -2.70 -31.79
CA VAL A 460 -9.51 -3.32 -31.73
C VAL A 460 -9.46 -4.65 -32.49
N PHE A 461 -10.50 -5.48 -32.36
CA PHE A 461 -10.45 -6.87 -32.80
C PHE A 461 -11.38 -7.21 -33.97
N ARG A 462 -12.30 -6.32 -34.39
CA ARG A 462 -13.26 -6.60 -35.50
C ARG A 462 -13.03 -5.85 -36.82
N SER A 463 -12.05 -4.95 -36.97
CA SER A 463 -11.72 -4.40 -38.30
C SER A 463 -10.59 -5.25 -38.93
N SER A 464 -10.73 -6.03 -40.01
CA SER A 464 -11.50 -5.88 -41.25
C SER A 464 -11.76 -7.24 -41.94
N THR A 465 -12.85 -7.95 -41.64
CA THR A 465 -13.23 -9.17 -42.38
C THR A 465 -14.69 -9.24 -42.86
N ASP A 466 -15.52 -8.23 -42.59
CA ASP A 466 -16.91 -8.19 -43.11
C ASP A 466 -17.03 -7.33 -44.38
N GLY A 467 -15.95 -7.24 -45.15
CA GLY A 467 -15.89 -6.58 -46.46
C GLY A 467 -15.36 -7.52 -47.54
N ALA A 468 -16.16 -8.52 -47.92
CA ALA A 468 -16.10 -9.21 -49.21
C ALA A 468 -17.43 -9.90 -49.49
#